data_AF-A0A2D0L4N4-F1
#
_entry.id   AF-A0A2D0L4N4-F1
#
_cell.length_a   1.000
_cell.length_b   1.000
_cell.length_c   1.000
_cell.angle_alpha   90.00
_cell.angle_beta   90.00
_cell.angle_gamma   90.00
#
_symmetry.space_group_name_H-M   'P 1'
#
loop_
_entity.id
_entity.type
_entity.pdbx_description
1 polymer ?
#
loop_
_entity_poly.entity_id
_entity_poly.type
_entity_poly.pdbx_seq_one_letter_code
_entity_poly.pdbx_strand_id
1 'polypeptide(L)'
;MSKLYIHTAPATFNVDCKKANTSVLDSIDGIYEMKVAFHNTVGINEKAQNALSRLHDAIDDVVFTQEWNPGNLLIFNNLRCVHGRGEVKGERWLQRCYGSSIIPAATVIELSKAIAY
;
A
#
# COMPACT_ATOMS: atom_id res chain seq x y z
N MET A 1 13.92 8.16 11.97
CA MET A 1 14.07 8.44 10.52
C MET A 1 13.53 9.83 10.21
N SER A 2 14.09 10.53 9.22
CA SER A 2 13.69 11.88 8.84
C SER A 2 12.36 11.88 8.08
N LYS A 3 11.38 12.66 8.54
CA LYS A 3 10.08 12.83 7.88
C LYS A 3 10.20 13.82 6.72
N LEU A 4 10.76 13.36 5.59
CA LEU A 4 11.05 14.18 4.41
C LEU A 4 9.91 14.23 3.38
N TYR A 5 8.75 13.69 3.73
CA TYR A 5 7.61 13.57 2.83
C TYR A 5 6.34 14.07 3.49
N ILE A 6 5.43 14.60 2.68
CA ILE A 6 4.08 14.97 3.10
C ILE A 6 3.10 14.05 2.38
N HIS A 7 2.33 13.28 3.15
CA HIS A 7 1.19 12.54 2.64
C HIS A 7 -0.08 13.38 2.80
N THR A 8 -0.90 13.43 1.76
CA THR A 8 -2.20 14.09 1.76
C THR A 8 -3.31 13.04 1.66
N ALA A 9 -4.23 13.01 2.63
CA ALA A 9 -5.34 12.07 2.61
C ALA A 9 -6.18 12.23 1.32
N PRO A 10 -6.68 11.13 0.72
CA PRO A 10 -7.53 11.23 -0.46
C PRO A 10 -8.80 12.03 -0.18
N ALA A 11 -9.30 12.76 -1.18
CA ALA A 11 -10.49 13.61 -1.02
C ALA A 11 -11.77 12.84 -0.62
N THR A 12 -11.80 11.54 -0.90
CA THR A 12 -12.91 10.64 -0.54
C THR A 12 -12.94 10.28 0.95
N PHE A 13 -11.89 10.62 1.71
CA PHE A 13 -11.80 10.33 3.14
C PHE A 13 -12.22 11.57 3.94
N ASN A 14 -13.19 11.40 4.83
CA ASN A 14 -13.56 12.44 5.79
C ASN A 14 -12.68 12.29 7.05
N VAL A 15 -11.46 12.83 6.99
CA VAL A 15 -10.48 12.80 8.08
C VAL A 15 -10.07 14.22 8.51
N ASP A 16 -9.91 14.42 9.81
CA ASP A 16 -9.55 15.72 10.39
C ASP A 16 -8.17 16.20 9.93
N CYS A 17 -7.20 15.29 9.87
CA CYS A 17 -5.84 15.57 9.45
C CYS A 17 -5.65 15.25 7.97
N LYS A 18 -5.77 16.26 7.11
CA LYS A 18 -5.62 16.09 5.66
C LYS A 18 -4.17 15.93 5.19
N LYS A 19 -3.18 16.37 5.98
CA LYS A 19 -1.76 16.32 5.62
C LYS A 19 -0.90 15.87 6.80
N ALA A 20 0.01 14.93 6.57
CA ALA A 20 0.90 14.42 7.59
C ALA A 20 2.34 14.31 7.08
N ASN A 21 3.30 14.74 7.90
CA ASN A 21 4.72 14.48 7.68
C ASN A 21 5.02 12.99 7.91
N THR A 22 5.65 12.34 6.95
CA THR A 22 5.90 10.90 6.95
C THR A 22 7.31 10.54 6.45
N SER A 23 7.73 9.32 6.78
CA SER A 23 8.75 8.56 6.05
C SER A 23 8.08 7.72 4.95
N VAL A 24 8.85 7.35 3.92
CA VAL A 24 8.42 6.43 2.86
C VAL A 24 8.85 4.99 3.17
N LEU A 25 10.04 4.84 3.74
CA LEU A 25 10.62 3.55 4.13
C LEU A 25 10.94 3.59 5.62
N ASP A 26 10.47 2.60 6.37
CA ASP A 26 10.79 2.38 7.77
C ASP A 26 11.51 1.04 7.94
N SER A 27 12.29 0.89 9.01
CA SER A 27 12.91 -0.38 9.39
C SER A 27 12.40 -0.76 10.77
N ILE A 28 11.70 -1.88 10.85
CA ILE A 28 11.08 -2.41 12.06
C ILE A 28 11.60 -3.84 12.24
N ASP A 29 12.25 -4.10 13.37
CA ASP A 29 12.84 -5.40 13.71
C ASP A 29 13.76 -5.97 12.61
N GLY A 30 14.53 -5.08 11.97
CA GLY A 30 15.46 -5.44 10.89
C GLY A 30 14.81 -5.67 9.53
N ILE A 31 13.49 -5.46 9.41
CA ILE A 31 12.75 -5.60 8.16
C ILE A 31 12.29 -4.24 7.66
N TYR A 32 12.44 -4.00 6.35
CA TYR A 32 11.97 -2.77 5.74
C TYR A 32 10.47 -2.83 5.41
N GLU A 33 9.76 -1.77 5.75
CA GLU A 33 8.36 -1.54 5.42
C GLU A 33 8.21 -0.26 4.61
N MET A 34 7.25 -0.25 3.68
CA MET A 34 7.00 0.88 2.80
C MET A 34 5.60 1.47 3.04
N LYS A 35 5.56 2.80 3.18
CA LYS A 35 4.34 3.59 3.40
C LYS A 35 4.30 4.72 2.38
N VAL A 36 3.75 4.43 1.21
CA VAL A 36 3.68 5.40 0.13
C VAL A 36 2.39 5.27 -0.67
N ALA A 37 1.83 6.42 -1.04
CA ALA A 37 0.82 6.53 -2.07
C ALA A 37 1.30 7.61 -3.04
N PHE A 38 1.84 7.22 -4.18
CA PHE A 38 2.59 8.11 -5.08
C PHE A 38 1.80 9.33 -5.55
N HIS A 39 0.49 9.21 -5.76
CA HIS A 39 -0.37 10.35 -6.14
C HIS A 39 -0.66 11.33 -5.00
N ASN A 40 -0.43 10.91 -3.76
CA ASN A 40 -0.82 11.62 -2.55
C ASN A 40 0.39 12.00 -1.68
N THR A 41 1.60 11.64 -2.10
CA THR A 41 2.83 11.82 -1.32
C THR A 41 3.80 12.68 -2.12
N VAL A 42 4.34 13.72 -1.50
CA VAL A 42 5.32 14.62 -2.11
C VAL A 42 6.53 14.77 -1.21
N GLY A 43 7.71 14.92 -1.82
CA GLY A 43 8.94 15.27 -1.09
C GLY A 43 8.91 16.72 -0.64
N ILE A 44 9.41 17.01 0.57
CA ILE A 44 9.47 18.40 1.08
C ILE A 44 10.55 19.25 0.40
N ASN A 45 11.45 18.62 -0.35
CA ASN A 45 12.52 19.26 -1.11
C ASN A 45 12.86 18.45 -2.36
N GLU A 46 13.67 19.03 -3.25
CA GLU A 46 14.05 18.42 -4.53
C GLU A 46 14.70 17.04 -4.37
N LYS A 47 15.61 16.89 -3.40
CA LYS A 47 16.27 15.61 -3.12
C LYS A 47 15.26 14.52 -2.74
N ALA A 48 14.31 14.84 -1.87
CA ALA A 48 13.25 13.91 -1.45
C ALA A 48 12.31 13.58 -2.61
N GLN A 49 11.94 14.57 -3.42
CA GLN A 49 11.07 14.37 -4.59
C GLN A 49 11.76 13.50 -5.65
N ASN A 50 13.05 13.73 -5.90
CA ASN A 50 13.85 12.90 -6.81
C ASN A 50 13.95 11.45 -6.30
N ALA A 51 14.20 11.25 -5.00
CA ALA A 51 14.21 9.92 -4.40
C ALA A 51 12.86 9.21 -4.53
N LEU A 52 11.75 9.94 -4.38
CA LEU A 52 10.39 9.39 -4.57
C LEU A 52 10.15 8.98 -6.03
N SER A 53 10.57 9.80 -7.00
CA SER A 53 10.48 9.47 -8.43
C SER A 53 11.30 8.23 -8.77
N ARG A 54 12.56 8.16 -8.33
CA ARG A 54 13.42 7.00 -8.59
C ARG A 54 12.90 5.73 -7.94
N LEU A 55 12.24 5.84 -6.79
CA LEU A 55 11.58 4.71 -6.15
C LEU A 55 10.39 4.22 -6.98
N HIS A 56 9.59 5.15 -7.52
CA HIS A 56 8.49 4.80 -8.44
C HIS A 56 9.02 4.03 -9.65
N ASP A 57 10.04 4.58 -10.33
CA ASP A 57 10.65 3.94 -11.50
C ASP A 57 11.19 2.54 -11.17
N ALA A 58 11.89 2.40 -10.04
CA ALA A 58 12.42 1.10 -9.60
C ALA A 58 11.33 0.07 -9.24
N ILE A 59 10.15 0.52 -8.80
CA ILE A 59 8.99 -0.36 -8.56
C ILE A 59 8.36 -0.80 -9.87
N ASP A 60 8.23 0.12 -10.83
CA ASP A 60 7.68 -0.18 -12.16
C ASP A 60 8.55 -1.21 -12.90
N ASP A 61 9.88 -1.17 -12.73
CA ASP A 61 10.80 -2.14 -13.33
C ASP A 61 10.61 -3.59 -12.82
N VAL A 62 10.02 -3.76 -11.62
CA VAL A 62 9.85 -5.08 -10.97
C VAL A 62 8.38 -5.45 -10.80
N VAL A 63 7.46 -4.67 -11.37
CA VAL A 63 6.02 -4.89 -11.18
C VAL A 63 5.58 -6.20 -11.83
N PHE A 64 4.79 -6.97 -11.09
CA PHE A 64 4.10 -8.15 -11.62
C PHE A 64 2.63 -7.80 -11.87
N THR A 65 2.15 -8.09 -13.09
CA THR A 65 0.76 -7.85 -13.48
C THR A 65 0.00 -9.15 -13.60
N GLN A 66 -1.19 -9.21 -13.00
CA GLN A 66 -2.05 -10.39 -12.99
C GLN A 66 -3.48 -10.02 -13.34
N GLU A 67 -4.08 -10.80 -14.25
CA GLU A 67 -5.52 -10.77 -14.54
C GLU A 67 -6.26 -11.77 -13.63
N TRP A 68 -7.46 -11.38 -13.18
CA TRP A 68 -8.25 -12.18 -12.23
C TRP A 68 -9.57 -12.61 -12.83
N ASN A 69 -9.91 -13.86 -12.58
CA ASN A 69 -11.23 -14.41 -12.85
C ASN A 69 -12.12 -14.30 -11.60
N PRO A 70 -13.45 -14.32 -11.75
CA PRO A 70 -14.37 -14.46 -10.64
C PRO A 70 -13.98 -15.64 -9.74
N GLY A 71 -13.93 -15.41 -8.42
CA GLY A 71 -13.49 -16.39 -7.43
C GLY A 71 -12.00 -16.37 -7.11
N ASN A 72 -11.17 -15.61 -7.84
CA ASN A 72 -9.78 -15.38 -7.41
C ASN A 72 -9.72 -14.47 -6.18
N LEU A 73 -8.80 -14.79 -5.27
CA LEU A 73 -8.53 -14.04 -4.05
C LEU A 73 -7.05 -13.68 -4.00
N LEU A 74 -6.74 -12.38 -3.91
CA LEU A 74 -5.40 -11.91 -3.60
C LEU A 74 -5.34 -11.49 -2.13
N ILE A 75 -4.37 -12.05 -1.40
CA ILE A 75 -3.97 -11.61 -0.07
C ILE A 75 -2.53 -11.14 -0.15
N PHE A 76 -2.23 -9.94 0.33
CA PHE A 76 -0.88 -9.40 0.36
C PHE A 76 -0.64 -8.62 1.65
N ASN A 77 0.63 -8.48 2.03
CA ASN A 77 1.02 -7.66 3.16
C ASN A 77 1.21 -6.20 2.71
N ASN A 78 0.28 -5.33 3.13
CA ASN A 78 0.29 -3.91 2.76
C ASN A 78 1.53 -3.13 3.25
N LEU A 79 2.27 -3.65 4.23
CA LEU A 79 3.51 -3.04 4.72
C LEU A 79 4.71 -3.32 3.80
N ARG A 80 4.58 -4.30 2.88
CA ARG A 80 5.69 -4.77 2.03
C ARG A 80 5.40 -4.75 0.54
N CYS A 81 4.14 -4.52 0.16
CA CYS A 81 3.72 -4.53 -1.22
C CYS A 81 3.04 -3.20 -1.57
N VAL A 82 3.57 -2.51 -2.58
CA VAL A 82 2.81 -1.50 -3.31
C VAL A 82 1.94 -2.20 -4.34
N HIS A 83 0.73 -1.69 -4.56
CA HIS A 83 -0.17 -2.21 -5.56
C HIS A 83 -0.81 -1.06 -6.33
N GLY A 84 -1.09 -1.33 -7.60
CA GLY A 84 -1.76 -0.41 -8.49
C GLY A 84 -2.74 -1.17 -9.38
N ARG A 85 -3.21 -0.49 -10.41
CA ARG A 85 -4.10 -1.09 -11.41
C ARG A 85 -3.82 -0.45 -12.75
N GLY A 86 -3.74 -1.27 -13.79
CA GLY A 86 -3.77 -0.79 -15.17
C GLY A 86 -5.13 -0.21 -15.58
N GLU A 87 -5.25 0.15 -16.85
CA GLU A 87 -6.50 0.60 -17.44
C GLU A 87 -7.61 -0.47 -17.28
N VAL A 88 -8.83 -0.05 -16.96
CA VAL A 88 -9.99 -0.95 -16.87
C VAL A 88 -10.80 -0.83 -18.15
N LYS A 89 -10.97 -1.96 -18.86
CA LYS A 89 -11.84 -2.08 -20.04
C LYS A 89 -13.07 -2.89 -19.66
N GLY A 90 -14.27 -2.35 -19.91
CA GLY A 90 -15.54 -2.99 -19.56
C GLY A 90 -15.86 -2.92 -18.06
N GLU A 91 -16.66 -3.87 -17.59
CA GLU A 91 -17.12 -3.94 -16.21
C GLU A 91 -16.20 -4.80 -15.34
N ARG A 92 -15.85 -4.30 -14.15
CA ARG A 92 -15.02 -5.01 -13.18
C ARG A 92 -15.59 -4.83 -11.79
N TRP A 93 -15.94 -5.92 -11.13
CA TRP A 93 -16.39 -5.93 -9.74
C TRP A 93 -15.40 -6.66 -8.84
N LEU A 94 -14.83 -5.92 -7.88
CA LEU A 94 -13.99 -6.48 -6.82
C LEU A 94 -14.58 -6.15 -5.46
N GLN A 95 -14.39 -7.04 -4.49
CA GLN A 95 -14.62 -6.79 -3.08
C GLN A 95 -13.28 -6.71 -2.36
N ARG A 96 -13.14 -5.73 -1.46
CA ARG A 96 -11.91 -5.51 -0.69
C ARG A 96 -12.24 -5.45 0.79
N CYS A 97 -11.50 -6.22 1.58
CA CYS A 97 -11.48 -6.15 3.03
C CYS A 97 -10.08 -5.76 3.51
N TYR A 98 -10.01 -5.15 4.69
CA TYR A 98 -8.75 -4.81 5.35
C TYR A 98 -8.69 -5.54 6.68
N GLY A 99 -7.52 -6.08 7.01
CA GLY A 99 -7.22 -6.63 8.33
C GLY A 99 -6.06 -5.86 8.95
N SER A 100 -6.09 -5.71 10.28
CA SER A 100 -5.04 -5.05 11.07
C SER A 100 -4.23 -6.04 11.93
N SER A 101 -4.44 -7.34 11.74
CA SER A 101 -3.86 -8.37 12.61
C SER A 101 -2.44 -8.75 12.16
N ILE A 102 -1.52 -8.86 13.13
CA ILE A 102 -0.25 -9.55 12.94
C ILE A 102 -0.58 -11.04 12.91
N ILE A 103 -0.48 -11.65 11.73
CA ILE A 103 -0.68 -13.10 11.56
C ILE A 103 0.70 -13.76 11.53
N PRO A 104 1.04 -14.63 12.49
CA PRO A 104 2.30 -15.35 12.49
C PRO A 104 2.51 -16.13 11.19
N ALA A 105 3.77 -16.29 10.79
CA ALA A 105 4.11 -17.15 9.65
C ALA A 105 3.55 -18.57 9.87
N ALA A 106 3.06 -19.20 8.80
CA ALA A 106 2.42 -20.52 8.82
C ALA A 106 1.10 -20.62 9.63
N THR A 107 0.44 -19.49 9.93
CA THR A 107 -0.90 -19.54 10.51
C THR A 107 -1.92 -20.00 9.47
N VAL A 108 -2.68 -21.04 9.78
CA VAL A 108 -3.86 -21.45 9.01
C VAL A 108 -5.04 -20.58 9.44
N ILE A 109 -5.57 -19.79 8.52
CA ILE A 109 -6.75 -18.94 8.77
C ILE A 109 -7.99 -19.66 8.24
N GLU A 110 -8.88 -20.08 9.14
CA GLU A 110 -10.16 -20.69 8.77
C GLU A 110 -11.18 -19.58 8.47
N LEU A 111 -11.29 -19.20 7.19
CA LEU A 111 -12.15 -18.10 6.73
C LEU A 111 -13.66 -18.37 6.90
N SER A 112 -14.06 -19.61 7.20
CA SER A 112 -15.45 -20.06 7.31
C SER A 112 -16.04 -19.95 8.71
N LYS A 113 -15.22 -19.77 9.75
CA LYS A 113 -15.71 -19.53 11.10
C LYS A 113 -15.74 -18.03 11.36
N ALA A 114 -16.91 -17.51 11.66
CA ALA A 114 -17.03 -16.17 12.23
C ALA A 114 -16.23 -16.14 13.53
N ILE A 115 -15.04 -15.52 13.49
CA ILE A 115 -14.32 -15.16 14.70
C ILE A 115 -15.07 -13.92 15.22
N ALA A 116 -15.91 -14.12 16.24
CA ALA A 116 -16.49 -13.02 16.98
C ALA A 116 -15.35 -12.25 17.65
N TYR A 117 -15.19 -10.98 17.30
CA TYR A 117 -14.38 -10.01 18.04
C TYR A 117 -15.25 -9.38 19.14
#